data_AF-A0A1Y2HUS7-F1
#
_entry.id   AF-A0A1Y2HUS7-F1
#
_cell.length_a   1.000
_cell.length_b   1.000
_cell.length_c   1.000
_cell.angle_alpha   90.00
_cell.angle_beta   90.00
_cell.angle_gamma   90.00
#
_symmetry.space_group_name_H-M   'P 1'
#
loop_
_entity.id
_entity.type
_entity.pdbx_description
1 polymer ?
#
loop_
_entity_poly.entity_id
_entity_poly.type
_entity_poly.pdbx_seq_one_letter_code
_entity_poly.pdbx_strand_id
1 'polypeptide(L)'
;MAATGIKFLKGLNSATGLVSFSTLIGMLIRGNCKPSRSFQSYVHMMVYFDCAAFVVAFTVQFAEDSLSRCASEAFWLVASFFWSAKDAFKYGYLAFRCIRIMGFKSNIWNWAIHGAFTSSLVLYWLYMALSFNFS
;
A
#
# COMPACT_ATOMS: atom_id res chain seq x y z
N MET A 1 3.86 10.70 27.41
CA MET A 1 2.85 11.07 26.39
C MET A 1 3.13 10.48 25.01
N ALA A 2 4.39 10.41 24.54
CA ALA A 2 4.73 9.75 23.26
C ALA A 2 4.35 8.26 23.19
N ALA A 3 4.56 7.49 24.28
CA ALA A 3 4.24 6.06 24.32
C ALA A 3 2.75 5.74 24.15
N THR A 4 1.86 6.58 24.67
CA THR A 4 0.40 6.43 24.52
C THR A 4 -0.04 6.76 23.09
N GLY A 5 0.57 7.79 22.48
CA GLY A 5 0.36 8.12 21.07
C GLY A 5 0.81 7.01 20.12
N ILE A 6 1.97 6.38 20.39
CA ILE A 6 2.47 5.25 19.59
C ILE A 6 1.53 4.03 19.72
N LYS A 7 1.03 3.73 20.92
CA LYS A 7 0.04 2.65 21.12
C LYS A 7 -1.30 2.95 20.43
N PHE A 8 -1.76 4.21 20.48
CA PHE A 8 -2.96 4.64 19.78
C PHE A 8 -2.82 4.55 18.26
N LEU A 9 -1.66 4.96 17.71
CA LEU A 9 -1.35 4.83 16.28
C LEU A 9 -1.24 3.37 15.85
N LYS A 10 -0.64 2.49 16.67
CA LYS A 10 -0.64 1.04 16.44
C LYS A 10 -2.07 0.47 16.42
N GLY A 11 -2.95 0.93 17.33
CA GLY A 11 -4.36 0.53 17.38
C GLY A 11 -5.19 1.06 16.21
N LEU A 12 -4.90 2.27 15.71
CA LEU A 12 -5.53 2.79 14.49
C LEU A 12 -5.10 2.00 13.26
N ASN A 13 -3.82 1.63 13.15
CA ASN A 13 -3.35 0.76 12.06
C ASN A 13 -4.05 -0.62 12.09
N SER A 14 -4.28 -1.18 13.29
CA SER A 14 -5.04 -2.44 13.43
C SER A 14 -6.50 -2.31 12.99
N ALA A 15 -7.16 -1.22 13.36
CA ALA A 15 -8.53 -0.92 12.94
C ALA A 15 -8.65 -0.70 11.42
N THR A 16 -7.69 0.01 10.80
CA THR A 16 -7.70 0.23 9.35
C THR A 16 -7.49 -1.06 8.56
N GLY A 17 -6.68 -2.00 9.07
CA GLY A 17 -6.50 -3.32 8.43
C GLY A 17 -7.79 -4.14 8.37
N LEU A 18 -8.59 -4.13 9.44
CA LEU A 18 -9.88 -4.83 9.49
C LEU A 18 -10.88 -4.30 8.44
N VAL A 19 -10.86 -3.00 8.17
CA VAL A 19 -11.70 -2.39 7.12
C VAL A 19 -11.26 -2.86 5.73
N SER A 20 -9.95 -2.93 5.48
CA SER A 20 -9.43 -3.41 4.19
C SER A 20 -9.72 -4.90 3.98
N PHE A 21 -9.61 -5.72 5.03
CA PHE A 21 -9.99 -7.14 4.98
C PHE A 21 -11.48 -7.37 4.74
N SER A 22 -12.36 -6.65 5.43
CA SER A 22 -13.80 -6.74 5.18
C SER A 22 -14.18 -6.32 3.76
N THR A 23 -13.48 -5.31 3.22
CA THR A 23 -13.63 -4.88 1.82
C THR A 23 -13.19 -5.98 0.86
N LEU A 24 -12.05 -6.65 1.13
CA LEU A 24 -11.57 -7.78 0.34
C LEU A 24 -12.57 -8.95 0.33
N ILE A 25 -13.12 -9.31 1.49
CA ILE A 25 -14.16 -10.35 1.60
C ILE A 25 -15.40 -9.96 0.79
N GLY A 26 -15.83 -8.70 0.89
CA GLY A 26 -16.95 -8.17 0.10
C GLY A 26 -16.69 -8.26 -1.42
N MET A 27 -15.46 -8.05 -1.87
CA MET A 27 -15.07 -8.22 -3.28
C MET A 27 -15.08 -9.69 -3.71
N LEU A 28 -14.60 -10.60 -2.84
CA LEU A 28 -14.60 -12.04 -3.06
C LEU A 28 -16.00 -12.61 -3.22
N ILE A 29 -16.92 -12.24 -2.32
CA ILE A 29 -18.32 -12.68 -2.37
C ILE A 29 -19.01 -12.21 -3.64
N ARG A 30 -18.67 -11.01 -4.15
CA ARG A 30 -19.23 -10.45 -5.38
C ARG A 30 -18.58 -10.97 -6.66
N GLY A 31 -17.58 -11.85 -6.59
CA GLY A 31 -16.89 -12.41 -7.76
C GLY A 31 -16.02 -11.41 -8.54
N ASN A 32 -15.80 -10.20 -8.00
CA ASN A 32 -15.07 -9.13 -8.66
C ASN A 32 -13.56 -9.16 -8.33
N CYS A 33 -12.95 -10.33 -8.44
CA CYS A 33 -11.55 -10.54 -8.03
C CYS A 33 -10.53 -10.41 -9.15
N LYS A 34 -10.97 -10.23 -10.40
CA LYS A 34 -10.04 -10.20 -11.53
C LYS A 34 -9.50 -8.78 -11.71
N PRO A 35 -8.17 -8.57 -11.50
CA PRO A 35 -7.57 -7.30 -11.86
C PRO A 35 -7.60 -7.14 -13.39
N SER A 36 -8.20 -6.05 -13.84
CA SER A 36 -8.23 -5.63 -15.25
C SER A 36 -7.13 -4.60 -15.48
N ARG A 37 -6.63 -4.42 -16.71
CA ARG A 37 -5.69 -3.32 -17.03
C ARG A 37 -6.35 -1.93 -17.01
N SER A 38 -7.59 -1.81 -16.53
CA SER A 38 -8.28 -0.52 -16.39
C SER A 38 -7.89 0.20 -15.09
N PHE A 39 -8.04 1.54 -15.08
CA PHE A 39 -7.84 2.36 -13.88
C PHE A 39 -8.81 2.01 -12.74
N GLN A 40 -9.95 1.36 -13.01
CA GLN A 40 -10.84 0.87 -11.96
C GLN A 40 -10.17 -0.24 -11.14
N SER A 41 -9.26 -1.00 -11.74
CA SER A 41 -8.50 -2.04 -11.04
C SER A 41 -7.47 -1.47 -10.07
N TYR A 42 -7.20 -0.17 -10.07
CA TYR A 42 -6.28 0.45 -9.11
C TYR A 42 -6.85 0.37 -7.71
N VAL A 43 -8.18 0.50 -7.58
CA VAL A 43 -8.88 0.31 -6.31
C VAL A 43 -8.72 -1.12 -5.81
N HIS A 44 -8.80 -2.12 -6.70
CA HIS A 44 -8.57 -3.52 -6.34
C HIS A 44 -7.12 -3.74 -5.85
N MET A 45 -6.14 -3.19 -6.57
CA MET A 45 -4.73 -3.28 -6.17
C MET A 45 -4.47 -2.60 -4.82
N MET A 46 -5.07 -1.44 -4.56
CA MET A 46 -4.99 -0.77 -3.27
C MET A 46 -5.48 -1.67 -2.13
N VAL A 47 -6.61 -2.36 -2.29
CA VAL A 47 -7.16 -3.27 -1.28
C VAL A 47 -6.23 -4.48 -1.07
N TYR A 48 -5.72 -5.09 -2.15
CA TYR A 48 -4.79 -6.23 -2.04
C TYR A 48 -3.48 -5.86 -1.34
N PHE A 49 -2.85 -4.75 -1.74
CA PHE A 49 -1.60 -4.31 -1.14
C PHE A 49 -1.76 -3.88 0.32
N ASP A 50 -2.90 -3.29 0.68
CA ASP A 50 -3.17 -2.95 2.08
C ASP A 50 -3.40 -4.19 2.95
N CYS A 51 -4.12 -5.19 2.43
CA CYS A 51 -4.29 -6.47 3.12
C CYS A 51 -2.93 -7.18 3.27
N ALA A 52 -2.10 -7.19 2.23
CA ALA A 52 -0.77 -7.79 2.28
C ALA A 52 0.15 -7.10 3.30
N ALA A 53 0.21 -5.77 3.29
CA ALA A 53 0.95 -4.98 4.28
C ALA A 53 0.47 -5.30 5.71
N PHE A 54 -0.84 -5.43 5.90
CA PHE A 54 -1.42 -5.74 7.18
C PHE A 54 -1.08 -7.15 7.67
N VAL A 55 -1.10 -8.16 6.81
CA VAL A 55 -0.65 -9.52 7.17
C VAL A 55 0.79 -9.48 7.66
N VAL A 56 1.68 -8.82 6.92
CA VAL A 56 3.10 -8.71 7.30
C VAL A 56 3.27 -7.98 8.64
N ALA A 57 2.57 -6.86 8.84
CA ALA A 57 2.64 -6.12 10.09
C ALA A 57 2.06 -6.92 11.28
N PHE A 58 0.99 -7.69 11.05
CA PHE A 58 0.35 -8.52 12.06
C PHE A 58 1.22 -9.72 12.44
N THR A 59 1.84 -10.40 11.47
CA THR A 59 2.77 -11.51 11.76
C THR A 59 3.97 -11.05 12.57
N VAL A 60 4.51 -9.86 12.30
CA VAL A 60 5.59 -9.26 13.12
C VAL A 60 5.14 -9.03 14.56
N GLN A 61 3.94 -8.49 14.77
CA GLN A 61 3.43 -8.26 16.13
C GLN A 61 3.22 -9.57 16.91
N PHE A 62 2.81 -10.64 16.24
CA PHE A 62 2.66 -11.96 16.88
C PHE A 62 3.99 -12.65 17.14
N ALA A 63 5.02 -12.34 16.36
CA ALA A 63 6.32 -12.99 16.44
C ALA A 63 7.40 -12.07 17.06
N GLU A 64 7.01 -10.94 17.65
CA GLU A 64 7.92 -9.92 18.21
C GLU A 64 8.80 -10.49 19.32
N ASP A 65 8.30 -11.46 20.10
CA ASP A 65 9.05 -12.14 21.16
C ASP A 65 9.99 -13.25 20.63
N SER A 66 9.77 -13.73 19.40
CA SER A 66 10.53 -14.83 18.78
C SER A 66 11.53 -14.37 17.72
N LEU A 67 11.42 -13.13 17.23
CA LEU A 67 12.29 -12.58 16.19
C LEU A 67 13.46 -11.77 16.76
N SER A 68 14.61 -11.87 16.11
CA SER A 68 15.70 -10.92 16.32
C SER A 68 15.27 -9.51 15.89
N ARG A 69 15.82 -8.47 16.53
CA ARG A 69 15.52 -7.06 16.19
C ARG A 69 15.73 -6.76 14.70
N CYS A 70 16.82 -7.27 14.12
CA CYS A 70 17.12 -7.11 12.70
C CYS A 70 16.02 -7.73 11.81
N ALA A 71 15.51 -8.90 12.17
CA ALA A 71 14.42 -9.52 11.43
C ALA A 71 13.12 -8.69 11.55
N SER A 72 12.79 -8.18 12.73
CA SER A 72 11.61 -7.31 12.92
C SER A 72 11.66 -6.06 12.02
N GLU A 73 12.80 -5.37 11.98
CA GLU A 73 13.01 -4.20 11.12
C GLU A 73 12.91 -4.55 9.63
N ALA A 74 13.48 -5.69 9.20
CA ALA A 74 13.37 -6.15 7.82
C ALA A 74 11.93 -6.44 7.40
N PHE A 75 11.11 -7.02 8.28
CA PHE A 75 9.69 -7.23 7.99
C PHE A 75 8.88 -5.92 7.98
N TRP A 76 9.24 -4.95 8.83
CA TRP A 76 8.65 -3.60 8.77
C TRP A 76 8.98 -2.86 7.46
N LEU A 77 10.20 -3.05 6.94
CA LEU A 77 10.56 -2.57 5.61
C LEU A 77 9.67 -3.20 4.53
N VAL A 78 9.43 -4.51 4.59
CA VAL A 78 8.53 -5.22 3.67
C VAL A 78 7.10 -4.68 3.75
N ALA A 79 6.57 -4.46 4.96
CA ALA A 79 5.26 -3.83 5.13
C ALA A 79 5.22 -2.41 4.51
N SER A 80 6.31 -1.65 4.64
CA SER A 80 6.45 -0.31 4.07
C SER A 80 6.51 -0.31 2.54
N PHE A 81 7.10 -1.33 1.92
CA PHE A 81 7.03 -1.54 0.47
C PHE A 81 5.58 -1.73 -0.01
N PHE A 82 4.79 -2.53 0.70
CA PHE A 82 3.39 -2.76 0.34
C PHE A 82 2.51 -1.52 0.57
N TRP A 83 2.70 -0.78 1.67
CA TRP A 83 1.97 0.47 1.89
C TRP A 83 2.34 1.56 0.88
N SER A 84 3.61 1.70 0.51
CA SER A 84 4.01 2.64 -0.53
C SER A 84 3.46 2.26 -1.90
N ALA A 85 3.38 0.96 -2.23
CA ALA A 85 2.71 0.50 -3.43
C ALA A 85 1.23 0.94 -3.44
N LYS A 86 0.50 0.68 -2.35
CA LYS A 86 -0.90 1.11 -2.18
C LYS A 86 -1.06 2.61 -2.41
N ASP A 87 -0.21 3.43 -1.80
CA ASP A 87 -0.29 4.89 -1.94
C ASP A 87 0.00 5.33 -3.38
N ALA A 88 0.94 4.69 -4.06
CA ALA A 88 1.22 4.99 -5.46
C ALA A 88 0.03 4.68 -6.38
N PHE A 89 -0.69 3.57 -6.15
CA PHE A 89 -1.95 3.28 -6.87
C PHE A 89 -3.06 4.30 -6.54
N LYS A 90 -3.15 4.75 -5.28
CA LYS A 90 -4.08 5.81 -4.85
C LYS A 90 -3.83 7.12 -5.61
N TYR A 91 -2.58 7.58 -5.64
CA TYR A 91 -2.22 8.80 -6.34
C TYR A 91 -2.37 8.67 -7.85
N GLY A 92 -2.03 7.51 -8.44
CA GLY A 92 -2.27 7.22 -9.85
C GLY A 92 -3.76 7.29 -10.22
N TYR A 93 -4.64 6.75 -9.37
CA TYR A 93 -6.09 6.83 -9.58
C TYR A 93 -6.63 8.27 -9.47
N LEU A 94 -6.16 9.04 -8.46
CA LEU A 94 -6.53 10.45 -8.31
C LEU A 94 -6.08 11.29 -9.51
N ALA A 95 -4.84 11.12 -9.95
CA ALA A 95 -4.29 11.79 -11.13
C ALA A 95 -5.12 11.47 -12.38
N PHE A 96 -5.48 10.20 -12.58
CA PHE A 96 -6.38 9.80 -13.68
C PHE A 96 -7.73 10.51 -13.63
N ARG A 97 -8.37 10.58 -12.45
CA ARG A 97 -9.65 11.28 -12.28
C ARG A 97 -9.52 12.79 -12.56
N CYS A 98 -8.45 13.43 -12.09
CA CYS A 98 -8.18 14.85 -12.35
C CYS A 98 -8.00 15.15 -13.84
N ILE A 99 -7.22 14.34 -14.57
CA ILE A 99 -7.01 14.49 -16.02
C ILE A 99 -8.33 14.37 -16.79
N ARG A 100 -9.23 13.47 -16.36
CA ARG A 100 -10.57 13.34 -16.96
C ARG A 100 -11.46 14.55 -16.69
N ILE A 101 -11.41 15.13 -15.49
CA ILE A 101 -12.15 16.35 -15.14
C ILE A 101 -11.67 17.54 -15.98
N MET A 102 -10.36 17.63 -16.23
CA MET A 102 -9.74 18.65 -17.08
C MET A 102 -10.02 18.46 -18.58
N GLY A 103 -10.77 17.43 -18.98
CA GLY A 103 -11.15 17.20 -20.38
C GLY A 103 -10.09 16.51 -21.24
N PHE A 104 -8.94 16.15 -20.68
CA PHE A 104 -7.91 15.41 -21.39
C PHE A 104 -8.30 13.94 -21.53
N LYS A 105 -8.74 13.54 -22.73
CA LYS A 105 -9.20 12.16 -23.01
C LYS A 105 -8.18 11.29 -23.76
N SER A 106 -7.04 11.85 -24.17
CA SER A 106 -6.02 11.14 -24.94
C SER A 106 -5.33 10.04 -24.12
N ASN A 107 -5.04 8.90 -24.77
CA ASN A 107 -4.34 7.77 -24.17
C ASN A 107 -2.90 8.09 -23.75
N ILE A 108 -2.28 9.12 -24.34
CA ILE A 108 -0.93 9.58 -23.97
C ILE A 108 -0.88 9.99 -22.49
N TRP A 109 -1.93 10.65 -21.99
CA TRP A 109 -1.99 11.09 -20.59
C TRP A 109 -2.13 9.92 -19.62
N ASN A 110 -2.77 8.81 -20.03
CA ASN A 110 -2.85 7.60 -19.23
C ASN A 110 -1.45 6.97 -19.04
N TRP A 111 -0.67 6.90 -20.12
CA TRP A 111 0.72 6.43 -20.06
C TRP A 111 1.61 7.35 -19.23
N ALA A 112 1.42 8.67 -19.34
CA ALA A 112 2.15 9.64 -18.53
C ALA A 112 1.88 9.44 -17.02
N ILE A 113 0.61 9.21 -16.63
CA ILE A 113 0.28 8.88 -15.23
C ILE A 113 0.96 7.58 -14.82
N HIS A 114 0.86 6.52 -15.65
CA HIS A 114 1.47 5.24 -15.36
C HIS A 114 2.98 5.35 -15.15
N GLY A 115 3.66 6.10 -16.01
CA GLY A 115 5.09 6.38 -15.88
C GLY A 115 5.41 7.19 -14.63
N ALA A 116 4.65 8.23 -14.33
CA ALA A 116 4.89 9.11 -13.19
C ALA A 116 4.76 8.38 -11.84
N PHE A 117 3.69 7.60 -11.63
CA PHE A 117 3.53 6.89 -10.35
C PHE A 117 4.47 5.68 -10.24
N THR A 118 4.76 4.97 -11.34
CA THR A 118 5.70 3.83 -11.32
C THR A 118 7.12 4.29 -11.03
N SER A 119 7.56 5.37 -11.68
CA SER A 119 8.90 5.94 -11.45
C SER A 119 9.05 6.48 -10.03
N SER A 120 8.04 7.21 -9.51
CA SER A 120 8.08 7.69 -8.13
C SER A 120 8.10 6.54 -7.12
N LEU A 121 7.35 5.46 -7.37
CA LEU A 121 7.35 4.27 -6.52
C LEU A 121 8.74 3.59 -6.50
N VAL A 122 9.33 3.37 -7.67
CA VAL A 122 10.66 2.72 -7.77
C VAL A 122 11.73 3.58 -7.11
N LEU A 123 11.71 4.90 -7.32
CA LEU A 123 12.65 5.82 -6.67
C LEU A 123 12.47 5.80 -5.15
N TYR A 124 11.23 5.77 -4.66
CA TYR A 124 10.95 5.67 -3.24
C TYR A 124 11.42 4.34 -2.64
N TRP A 125 11.27 3.24 -3.37
CA TRP A 125 11.76 1.93 -2.97
C TRP A 125 13.29 1.88 -2.88
N LEU A 126 13.98 2.45 -3.86
CA LEU A 126 15.44 2.60 -3.84
C LEU A 126 15.88 3.44 -2.64
N TYR A 127 15.20 4.57 -2.40
CA TYR A 127 15.46 5.40 -1.23
C TYR A 127 15.28 4.62 0.07
N MET A 128 14.17 3.89 0.24
CA MET A 128 13.94 3.06 1.43
C MET A 128 15.04 2.02 1.62
N ALA A 129 15.39 1.28 0.56
CA ALA A 129 16.42 0.25 0.61
C ALA A 129 17.81 0.81 0.96
N LEU A 130 18.16 2.00 0.46
CA LEU A 130 19.42 2.68 0.78
C LEU A 130 19.42 3.31 2.18
N SER A 131 18.25 3.74 2.67
CA SER A 131 18.09 4.33 4.00
C SER A 131 18.00 3.30 5.11
N PHE A 132 17.68 2.04 4.78
CA PHE A 132 17.59 0.96 5.74
C PHE A 132 18.99 0.47 6.09
N ASN A 133 19.46 0.85 7.27
CA ASN A 133 20.74 0.40 7.79
C ASN A 133 20.53 -0.93 8.53
N PHE A 134 21.04 -2.04 8.00
CA PHE A 134 20.94 -3.37 8.60
C PHE A 134 21.99 -3.63 9.71
N SER A 135 22.59 -2.56 10.26
CA SER A 135 23.65 -2.60 11.26
C SER A 135 23.11 -2.81 12.68
#